data_AF-A0A3A4V7T8-F1
#
_entry.id   AF-A0A3A4V7T8-F1
#
_cell.length_a   1.000
_cell.length_b   1.000
_cell.length_c   1.000
_cell.angle_alpha   90.00
_cell.angle_beta   90.00
_cell.angle_gamma   90.00
#
_symmetry.space_group_name_H-M   'P 1'
#
loop_
_entity.id
_entity.type
_entity.pdbx_description
1 polymer ?
#
loop_
_entity_poly.entity_id
_entity_poly.type
_entity_poly.pdbx_seq_one_letter_code
_entity_poly.pdbx_strand_id
1 'polypeptide(L)'
;MAKVKNKKIKNRIIYTPEYYKMQAIIRDPWTIDKIAWLKKRFTEVGCPLPRNGFKHYKQYLAWNDRYWKRYSEMQRLKEYHEGRIKITGGKERISPEEFWQLQDFDYEFLPPVYGAIYREIFEYFKLPTNNSYYHDFFEAYIFFGKTDYSISPFRIRIIRNQKTGKFEFFIQLFGHTRKEDIINRWDFIATEQKNSANLIGKSAGKNKEWETLDRDIEVYKIYKEIKSNHEIARERDIGFQSIFKARSVDTKIFTQIHEKYPKLTITAIRSIVRRTKKRLGEL
;
A
#
# COMPACT_ATOMS: atom_id res chain seq x y z
N MET A 1 27.75 -8.68 -35.06
CA MET A 1 27.28 -8.24 -33.72
C MET A 1 26.55 -9.39 -33.05
N ALA A 2 27.18 -10.05 -32.08
CA ALA A 2 26.56 -11.17 -31.36
C ALA A 2 25.44 -10.63 -30.44
N LYS A 3 24.23 -11.16 -30.60
CA LYS A 3 23.12 -10.92 -29.66
C LYS A 3 23.54 -11.48 -28.29
N VAL A 4 23.92 -10.59 -27.37
CA VAL A 4 24.11 -10.94 -25.96
C VAL A 4 22.77 -11.48 -25.47
N LYS A 5 22.67 -12.81 -25.34
CA LYS A 5 21.53 -13.45 -24.69
C LYS A 5 21.50 -12.89 -23.27
N ASN A 6 20.50 -12.08 -22.95
CA ASN A 6 20.18 -11.67 -21.59
C ASN A 6 19.88 -12.93 -20.77
N LYS A 7 20.92 -13.56 -20.25
CA LYS A 7 20.82 -14.69 -19.33
C LYS A 7 20.09 -14.13 -18.13
N LYS A 8 18.88 -14.60 -17.83
CA LYS A 8 18.14 -14.21 -16.62
C LYS A 8 19.07 -14.39 -15.42
N ILE A 9 19.57 -13.29 -14.89
CA ILE A 9 20.54 -13.32 -13.79
C ILE A 9 19.74 -13.70 -12.56
N LYS A 10 19.89 -14.97 -12.15
CA LYS A 10 19.27 -15.47 -10.94
C LYS A 10 19.97 -14.81 -9.75
N ASN A 11 19.20 -14.23 -8.83
CA ASN A 11 19.77 -13.68 -7.61
C ASN A 11 20.49 -14.80 -6.87
N ARG A 12 21.73 -14.55 -6.44
CA ARG A 12 22.40 -15.43 -5.48
C ARG A 12 21.55 -15.45 -4.21
N ILE A 13 21.30 -16.65 -3.69
CA ILE A 13 20.64 -16.80 -2.40
C ILE A 13 21.62 -16.36 -1.32
N ILE A 14 21.12 -15.55 -0.39
CA ILE A 14 21.90 -15.02 0.72
C ILE A 14 21.36 -15.65 1.99
N TYR A 15 22.14 -16.58 2.55
CA TYR A 15 21.77 -17.38 3.71
C TYR A 15 21.96 -16.58 5.02
N THR A 16 21.12 -15.58 5.25
CA THR A 16 21.09 -14.82 6.52
C THR A 16 20.25 -15.55 7.58
N PRO A 17 20.31 -15.15 8.87
CA PRO A 17 19.38 -15.65 9.87
C PRO A 17 17.90 -15.50 9.44
N GLU A 18 17.55 -14.41 8.77
CA GLU A 18 16.21 -14.16 8.22
C GLU A 18 15.85 -15.17 7.13
N TYR A 19 16.80 -15.57 6.27
CA TYR A 19 16.58 -16.64 5.30
C TYR A 19 16.14 -17.92 5.99
N TYR A 20 16.93 -18.39 6.97
CA TYR A 20 16.62 -19.63 7.68
C TYR A 20 15.31 -19.53 8.46
N LYS A 21 15.03 -18.36 9.07
CA LYS A 21 13.76 -18.08 9.73
C LYS A 21 12.59 -18.24 8.75
N MET A 22 12.68 -17.66 7.57
CA MET A 22 11.63 -17.76 6.57
C MET A 22 11.46 -19.18 6.02
N GLN A 23 12.57 -19.89 5.80
CA GLN A 23 12.53 -21.30 5.40
C GLN A 23 11.87 -22.20 6.44
N ALA A 24 12.12 -21.94 7.73
CA ALA A 24 11.46 -22.65 8.81
C ALA A 24 9.94 -22.37 8.83
N ILE A 25 9.55 -21.10 8.70
CA ILE A 25 8.14 -20.70 8.72
C ILE A 25 7.34 -21.37 7.58
N ILE A 26 7.84 -21.36 6.33
CA ILE A 26 7.07 -21.94 5.21
C ILE A 26 6.96 -23.47 5.26
N ARG A 27 7.78 -24.12 6.08
CA ARG A 27 7.77 -25.57 6.33
C ARG A 27 7.01 -25.95 7.60
N ASP A 28 6.62 -24.95 8.39
CA ASP A 28 5.83 -25.17 9.59
C ASP A 28 4.44 -25.70 9.22
N PRO A 29 3.95 -26.78 9.87
CA PRO A 29 2.65 -27.38 9.56
C PRO A 29 1.49 -26.38 9.62
N TRP A 30 1.47 -25.49 10.62
CA TRP A 30 0.41 -24.52 10.78
C TRP A 30 0.39 -23.51 9.61
N THR A 31 1.57 -23.07 9.15
CA THR A 31 1.68 -22.22 7.95
C THR A 31 1.21 -22.94 6.69
N ILE A 32 1.58 -24.21 6.52
CA ILE A 32 1.17 -25.04 5.38
C ILE A 32 -0.35 -25.16 5.35
N ASP A 33 -0.98 -25.45 6.48
CA ASP A 33 -2.43 -25.60 6.60
C ASP A 33 -3.16 -24.30 6.31
N LYS A 34 -2.65 -23.16 6.81
CA LYS A 34 -3.21 -21.83 6.52
C LYS A 34 -3.17 -21.50 5.03
N ILE A 35 -2.08 -21.80 4.35
CA ILE A 35 -1.94 -21.56 2.91
C ILE A 35 -2.79 -22.54 2.10
N ALA A 36 -2.90 -23.80 2.53
CA ALA A 36 -3.78 -24.78 1.91
C ALA A 36 -5.25 -24.35 2.01
N TRP A 37 -5.68 -23.90 3.19
CA TRP A 37 -7.00 -23.32 3.42
C TRP A 37 -7.25 -22.12 2.49
N LEU A 38 -6.30 -21.18 2.39
CA LEU A 38 -6.42 -20.01 1.53
C LEU A 38 -6.60 -20.40 0.05
N LYS A 39 -5.79 -21.35 -0.44
CA LYS A 39 -5.88 -21.85 -1.82
C LYS A 39 -7.20 -22.58 -2.11
N LYS A 40 -7.70 -23.33 -1.13
CA LYS A 40 -9.02 -23.97 -1.21
C LYS A 40 -10.12 -22.93 -1.31
N ARG A 41 -10.13 -21.92 -0.43
CA ARG A 41 -11.10 -20.81 -0.46
C ARG A 41 -11.09 -20.05 -1.78
N PHE A 42 -9.91 -19.75 -2.33
CA PHE A 42 -9.80 -19.15 -3.66
C PHE A 42 -10.46 -20.01 -4.74
N THR A 43 -10.34 -21.33 -4.66
CA THR A 43 -10.98 -22.25 -5.60
C THR A 43 -12.51 -22.22 -5.45
N GLU A 44 -13.01 -22.28 -4.22
CA GLU A 44 -14.45 -22.28 -3.91
C GLU A 44 -15.16 -21.01 -4.38
N VAL A 45 -14.50 -19.85 -4.31
CA VAL A 45 -15.06 -18.59 -4.79
C VAL A 45 -14.85 -18.36 -6.30
N GLY A 46 -14.30 -19.34 -7.03
CA GLY A 46 -14.12 -19.28 -8.48
C GLY A 46 -12.86 -18.52 -8.94
N CYS A 47 -11.89 -18.31 -8.05
CA CYS A 47 -10.63 -17.62 -8.31
C CYS A 47 -9.41 -18.52 -8.07
N PRO A 48 -9.33 -19.75 -8.62
CA PRO A 48 -8.27 -20.70 -8.30
C PRO A 48 -6.88 -20.17 -8.67
N LEU A 49 -5.90 -20.50 -7.82
CA LEU A 49 -4.48 -20.28 -8.12
C LEU A 49 -3.92 -21.45 -8.93
N PRO A 50 -2.98 -21.20 -9.86
CA PRO A 50 -2.26 -22.29 -10.53
C PRO A 50 -1.51 -23.14 -9.52
N ARG A 51 -1.46 -24.47 -9.72
CA ARG A 51 -0.80 -25.43 -8.81
C ARG A 51 0.64 -25.04 -8.45
N ASN A 52 1.38 -24.53 -9.43
CA ASN A 52 2.79 -24.11 -9.29
C ASN A 52 2.97 -22.58 -9.26
N GLY A 53 1.89 -21.84 -9.01
CA GLY A 53 1.88 -20.37 -9.09
C GLY A 53 1.92 -19.81 -10.51
N PHE A 54 1.81 -18.49 -10.61
CA PHE A 54 1.90 -17.75 -11.86
C PHE A 54 3.32 -17.73 -12.40
N LYS A 55 3.49 -17.93 -13.71
CA LYS A 55 4.80 -17.84 -14.37
C LYS A 55 5.22 -16.38 -14.60
N HIS A 56 4.23 -15.50 -14.78
CA HIS A 56 4.44 -14.10 -15.12
C HIS A 56 3.57 -13.18 -14.28
N TYR A 57 4.12 -12.01 -13.94
CA TYR A 57 3.40 -10.98 -13.20
C TYR A 57 2.10 -10.54 -13.90
N LYS A 58 2.07 -10.51 -15.23
CA LYS A 58 0.84 -10.24 -16.01
C LYS A 58 -0.30 -11.23 -15.70
N GLN A 59 0.02 -12.50 -15.46
CA GLN A 59 -0.99 -13.51 -15.13
C GLN A 59 -1.54 -13.29 -13.72
N TYR A 60 -0.66 -12.92 -12.78
CA TYR A 60 -1.06 -12.52 -11.44
C TYR A 60 -1.98 -11.29 -11.47
N LEU A 61 -1.64 -10.24 -12.21
CA LEU A 61 -2.50 -9.05 -12.34
C LEU A 61 -3.88 -9.41 -12.90
N ALA A 62 -3.92 -10.21 -13.97
CA ALA A 62 -5.20 -10.66 -14.54
C ALA A 62 -6.02 -11.52 -13.57
N TRP A 63 -5.36 -12.31 -12.71
CA TRP A 63 -6.04 -13.03 -11.63
C TRP A 63 -6.53 -12.08 -10.53
N ASN A 64 -5.72 -11.12 -10.12
CA ASN A 64 -6.05 -10.15 -9.08
C ASN A 64 -7.27 -9.29 -9.47
N ASP A 65 -7.35 -8.89 -10.74
CA ASP A 65 -8.52 -8.16 -11.27
C ASP A 65 -9.79 -9.01 -11.20
N ARG A 66 -9.70 -10.30 -11.54
CA ARG A 66 -10.83 -11.24 -11.40
C ARG A 66 -11.22 -11.46 -9.94
N TYR A 67 -10.23 -11.59 -9.06
CA TYR A 67 -10.45 -11.74 -7.62
C TYR A 67 -11.24 -10.56 -7.05
N TRP A 68 -10.82 -9.32 -7.32
CA TRP A 68 -11.52 -8.14 -6.81
C TRP A 68 -12.88 -7.93 -7.46
N LYS A 69 -13.02 -8.25 -8.75
CA LYS A 69 -14.32 -8.28 -9.42
C LYS A 69 -15.27 -9.26 -8.72
N ARG A 70 -14.82 -10.49 -8.44
CA ARG A 70 -15.60 -11.51 -7.76
C ARG A 70 -15.97 -11.08 -6.33
N TYR A 71 -15.04 -10.48 -5.61
CA TYR A 71 -15.28 -9.91 -4.29
C TYR A 71 -16.42 -8.89 -4.33
N SER A 72 -16.35 -7.93 -5.27
CA SER A 72 -17.40 -6.92 -5.46
C SER A 72 -18.75 -7.51 -5.90
N GLU A 73 -18.75 -8.54 -6.76
CA GLU A 73 -19.97 -9.24 -7.16
C GLU A 73 -20.64 -9.94 -5.98
N MET A 74 -19.87 -10.63 -5.14
CA MET A 74 -20.40 -11.31 -3.96
C MET A 74 -20.97 -10.33 -2.93
N GLN A 75 -20.36 -9.15 -2.78
CA GLN A 75 -20.91 -8.09 -1.94
C GLN A 75 -22.25 -7.52 -2.43
N ARG A 76 -22.63 -7.74 -3.69
CA ARG A 76 -23.90 -7.28 -4.26
C ARG A 76 -24.99 -8.36 -4.23
N LEU A 77 -24.65 -9.58 -3.80
CA LEU A 77 -25.62 -10.66 -3.69
C LEU A 77 -26.66 -10.35 -2.62
N LYS A 78 -27.90 -10.76 -2.87
CA LYS A 78 -29.01 -10.54 -1.95
C LYS A 78 -28.75 -11.25 -0.63
N GLU A 79 -28.24 -12.48 -0.70
CA GLU A 79 -27.87 -13.33 0.42
C GLU A 79 -26.82 -12.67 1.32
N TYR A 80 -25.87 -11.94 0.73
CA TYR A 80 -24.87 -11.19 1.48
C TYR A 80 -25.50 -10.08 2.31
N HIS A 81 -26.36 -9.27 1.67
CA HIS A 81 -27.05 -8.18 2.35
C HIS A 81 -28.03 -8.68 3.42
N GLU A 82 -28.78 -9.74 3.14
CA GLU A 82 -29.70 -10.38 4.09
C GLU A 82 -28.95 -10.97 5.29
N GLY A 83 -27.82 -11.64 5.06
CA GLY A 83 -26.96 -12.15 6.13
C GLY A 83 -26.46 -11.05 7.06
N ARG A 84 -25.98 -9.93 6.50
CA ARG A 84 -25.58 -8.76 7.29
C ARG A 84 -26.74 -8.15 8.07
N ILE A 85 -27.91 -7.98 7.45
CA ILE A 85 -29.11 -7.44 8.12
C ILE A 85 -29.54 -8.36 9.26
N LYS A 86 -29.44 -9.68 9.11
CA LYS A 86 -29.77 -10.63 10.17
C LYS A 86 -28.88 -10.47 11.40
N ILE A 87 -27.60 -10.12 11.21
CA ILE A 87 -26.65 -9.88 12.29
C ILE A 87 -26.89 -8.50 12.94
N THR A 88 -27.08 -7.46 12.13
CA THR A 88 -27.15 -6.08 12.64
C THR A 88 -28.56 -5.63 13.02
N GLY A 89 -29.59 -6.37 12.63
CA GLY A 89 -30.99 -5.91 12.67
C GLY A 89 -31.26 -4.69 11.79
N GLY A 90 -30.38 -4.38 10.82
CA GLY A 90 -30.48 -3.16 9.98
C GLY A 90 -30.08 -1.86 10.69
N LYS A 91 -29.47 -1.93 11.89
CA LYS A 91 -29.06 -0.74 12.64
C LYS A 91 -27.86 -0.06 11.98
N GLU A 92 -27.84 1.28 12.00
CA GLU A 92 -26.66 2.08 11.62
C GLU A 92 -25.52 1.99 12.65
N ARG A 93 -25.86 1.69 13.91
CA ARG A 93 -24.90 1.51 15.01
C ARG A 93 -25.03 0.09 15.55
N ILE A 94 -23.90 -0.61 15.54
CA ILE A 94 -23.80 -1.99 15.98
C ILE A 94 -22.94 -2.09 17.23
N SER A 95 -23.20 -3.10 18.06
CA SER A 95 -22.37 -3.39 19.23
C SER A 95 -21.01 -4.00 18.82
N PRO A 96 -20.02 -4.03 19.73
CA PRO A 96 -18.77 -4.75 19.48
C PRO A 96 -18.98 -6.23 19.13
N GLU A 97 -19.94 -6.90 19.76
CA GLU A 97 -20.27 -8.31 19.49
C GLU A 97 -20.85 -8.49 18.08
N GLU A 98 -21.81 -7.64 17.68
CA GLU A 98 -22.38 -7.63 16.33
C GLU A 98 -21.30 -7.33 15.27
N PHE A 99 -20.30 -6.50 15.59
CA PHE A 99 -19.16 -6.23 14.72
C PHE A 99 -18.30 -7.48 14.48
N TRP A 100 -17.98 -8.24 15.53
CA TRP A 100 -17.20 -9.48 15.38
C TRP A 100 -17.97 -10.55 14.61
N GLN A 101 -19.27 -10.71 14.86
CA GLN A 101 -20.13 -11.60 14.08
C GLN A 101 -20.15 -11.22 12.60
N LEU A 102 -20.18 -9.93 12.28
CA LEU A 102 -20.05 -9.45 10.90
C LEU A 102 -18.69 -9.75 10.28
N GLN A 103 -17.60 -9.64 11.04
CA GLN A 103 -16.26 -10.00 10.55
C GLN A 103 -16.18 -11.49 10.21
N ASP A 104 -16.71 -12.35 11.08
CA ASP A 104 -16.76 -13.80 10.85
C ASP A 104 -17.62 -14.14 9.63
N PHE A 105 -18.80 -13.51 9.50
CA PHE A 105 -19.65 -13.64 8.32
C PHE A 105 -18.94 -13.19 7.03
N ASP A 106 -18.28 -12.03 7.05
CA ASP A 106 -17.53 -11.53 5.89
C ASP A 106 -16.38 -12.49 5.53
N TYR A 107 -15.69 -13.04 6.53
CA TYR A 107 -14.60 -14.00 6.35
C TYR A 107 -15.07 -15.32 5.72
N GLU A 108 -16.26 -15.80 6.08
CA GLU A 108 -16.84 -17.01 5.53
C GLU A 108 -17.50 -16.81 4.17
N PHE A 109 -18.19 -15.68 3.97
CA PHE A 109 -18.97 -15.43 2.76
C PHE A 109 -18.10 -14.91 1.62
N LEU A 110 -17.22 -13.94 1.87
CA LEU A 110 -16.47 -13.26 0.81
C LEU A 110 -15.19 -14.02 0.43
N PRO A 111 -14.60 -13.71 -0.76
CA PRO A 111 -13.27 -14.20 -1.08
C PRO A 111 -12.26 -13.81 0.01
N PRO A 112 -11.32 -14.69 0.37
CA PRO A 112 -10.43 -14.49 1.50
C PRO A 112 -9.44 -13.36 1.23
N VAL A 113 -9.36 -12.39 2.14
CA VAL A 113 -8.37 -11.31 2.08
C VAL A 113 -7.00 -11.88 2.45
N TYR A 114 -6.20 -12.24 1.45
CA TYR A 114 -4.88 -12.86 1.64
C TYR A 114 -3.92 -12.03 2.49
N GLY A 115 -4.04 -10.70 2.51
CA GLY A 115 -3.27 -9.83 3.40
C GLY A 115 -3.55 -10.06 4.89
N ALA A 116 -4.74 -10.55 5.25
CA ALA A 116 -5.07 -10.94 6.63
C ALA A 116 -4.28 -12.21 7.04
N ILE A 117 -4.18 -13.19 6.15
CA ILE A 117 -3.37 -14.40 6.38
C ILE A 117 -1.89 -14.05 6.60
N TYR A 118 -1.35 -13.06 5.88
CA TYR A 118 0.02 -12.61 6.12
C TYR A 118 0.19 -12.09 7.55
N ARG A 119 -0.78 -11.30 8.02
CA ARG A 119 -0.79 -10.75 9.37
C ARG A 119 -0.89 -11.86 10.42
N GLU A 120 -1.78 -12.83 10.25
CA GLU A 120 -1.90 -13.98 11.15
C GLU A 120 -0.57 -14.74 11.26
N ILE A 121 0.08 -15.01 10.13
CA ILE A 121 1.39 -15.67 10.12
C ILE A 121 2.43 -14.81 10.86
N PHE A 122 2.45 -13.50 10.61
CA PHE A 122 3.39 -12.60 11.26
C PHE A 122 3.16 -12.53 12.77
N GLU A 123 1.91 -12.48 13.22
CA GLU A 123 1.57 -12.48 14.64
C GLU A 123 1.97 -13.80 15.30
N TYR A 124 1.65 -14.94 14.69
CA TYR A 124 1.99 -16.27 15.20
C TYR A 124 3.50 -16.45 15.41
N PHE A 125 4.33 -16.03 14.44
CA PHE A 125 5.79 -16.11 14.53
C PHE A 125 6.47 -14.88 15.13
N LYS A 126 5.70 -13.94 15.71
CA LYS A 126 6.19 -12.68 16.31
C LYS A 126 7.10 -11.90 15.36
N LEU A 127 6.70 -11.81 14.09
CA LEU A 127 7.33 -11.00 13.07
C LEU A 127 6.75 -9.57 13.04
N PRO A 128 7.58 -8.56 12.72
CA PRO A 128 7.09 -7.22 12.43
C PRO A 128 6.04 -7.22 11.31
N THR A 129 4.82 -6.80 11.62
CA THR A 129 3.66 -6.79 10.70
C THR A 129 3.80 -5.78 9.56
N ASN A 130 4.64 -4.76 9.74
CA ASN A 130 4.89 -3.70 8.75
C ASN A 130 6.17 -3.92 7.92
N ASN A 131 6.73 -5.12 7.92
CA ASN A 131 7.93 -5.42 7.13
C ASN A 131 7.56 -5.83 5.70
N SER A 132 7.75 -4.92 4.74
CA SER A 132 7.46 -5.16 3.32
C SER A 132 8.18 -6.38 2.76
N TYR A 133 9.39 -6.72 3.23
CA TYR A 133 10.11 -7.89 2.74
C TYR A 133 9.43 -9.22 3.07
N TYR A 134 8.74 -9.31 4.21
CA TYR A 134 7.97 -10.50 4.54
C TYR A 134 6.69 -10.57 3.72
N HIS A 135 6.00 -9.45 3.54
CA HIS A 135 4.83 -9.36 2.65
C HIS A 135 5.20 -9.80 1.23
N ASP A 136 6.24 -9.22 0.64
CA ASP A 136 6.72 -9.54 -0.71
C ASP A 136 7.09 -11.03 -0.84
N PHE A 137 7.70 -11.61 0.20
CA PHE A 137 8.06 -13.02 0.21
C PHE A 137 6.83 -13.92 0.25
N PHE A 138 5.86 -13.67 1.14
CA PHE A 138 4.65 -14.49 1.21
C PHE A 138 3.78 -14.35 -0.04
N GLU A 139 3.69 -13.14 -0.61
CA GLU A 139 3.05 -12.93 -1.91
C GLU A 139 3.75 -13.76 -3.00
N ALA A 140 5.08 -13.72 -3.07
CA ALA A 140 5.87 -14.51 -4.01
C ALA A 140 5.71 -16.03 -3.77
N TYR A 141 5.65 -16.46 -2.52
CA TYR A 141 5.48 -17.87 -2.16
C TYR A 141 4.10 -18.39 -2.55
N ILE A 142 3.04 -17.67 -2.19
CA ILE A 142 1.66 -18.09 -2.40
C ILE A 142 1.27 -18.00 -3.88
N PHE A 143 1.57 -16.88 -4.54
CA PHE A 143 1.09 -16.62 -5.90
C PHE A 143 2.06 -17.09 -6.98
N PHE A 144 3.36 -17.18 -6.70
CA PHE A 144 4.36 -17.55 -7.71
C PHE A 144 5.13 -18.84 -7.37
N GLY A 145 4.78 -19.51 -6.26
CA GLY A 145 5.43 -20.77 -5.85
C GLY A 145 6.91 -20.60 -5.50
N LYS A 146 7.37 -19.37 -5.18
CA LYS A 146 8.78 -19.14 -4.84
C LYS A 146 9.04 -19.55 -3.40
N THR A 147 9.82 -20.60 -3.22
CA THR A 147 10.23 -21.09 -1.90
C THR A 147 11.44 -20.35 -1.34
N ASP A 148 12.28 -19.77 -2.20
CA ASP A 148 13.54 -19.17 -1.79
C ASP A 148 13.34 -17.73 -1.30
N TYR A 149 13.69 -17.46 -0.04
CA TYR A 149 13.73 -16.10 0.49
C TYR A 149 14.94 -15.37 -0.09
N SER A 150 14.77 -14.68 -1.23
CA SER A 150 15.86 -13.93 -1.84
C SER A 150 15.80 -12.46 -1.43
N ILE A 151 16.80 -11.99 -0.68
CA ILE A 151 17.04 -10.56 -0.48
C ILE A 151 17.96 -10.02 -1.59
N SER A 152 17.88 -8.71 -1.81
CA SER A 152 18.81 -8.05 -2.73
C SER A 152 20.22 -8.00 -2.11
N PRO A 153 21.28 -8.35 -2.86
CA PRO A 153 22.64 -8.30 -2.34
C PRO A 153 23.13 -6.89 -2.09
N PHE A 154 22.44 -5.85 -2.56
CA PHE A 154 22.71 -4.44 -2.28
C PHE A 154 21.40 -3.66 -2.34
N ARG A 155 21.42 -2.40 -1.88
CA ARG A 155 20.27 -1.49 -1.99
C ARG A 155 20.68 -0.20 -2.69
N ILE A 156 19.87 0.24 -3.65
CA ILE A 156 20.02 1.58 -4.24
C ILE A 156 19.32 2.59 -3.32
N ARG A 157 20.00 3.70 -3.02
CA ARG A 157 19.45 4.81 -2.24
C ARG A 157 19.66 6.11 -2.98
N ILE A 158 18.60 6.90 -3.08
CA ILE A 158 18.66 8.27 -3.57
C ILE A 158 18.54 9.18 -2.35
N ILE A 159 19.61 9.90 -2.03
CA ILE A 159 19.70 10.71 -0.81
C ILE A 159 19.93 12.16 -1.21
N ARG A 160 19.19 13.08 -0.59
CA ARG A 160 19.43 14.50 -0.79
C ARG A 160 20.66 14.93 0.01
N ASN A 161 21.69 15.40 -0.69
CA ASN A 161 22.82 16.06 -0.07
C ASN A 161 22.34 17.37 0.55
N GLN A 162 22.52 17.52 1.87
CA GLN A 162 22.04 18.69 2.59
C GLN A 162 22.85 19.96 2.29
N LYS A 163 24.14 19.82 1.94
CA LYS A 163 25.02 20.96 1.62
C LYS A 163 24.73 21.51 0.23
N THR A 164 24.56 20.63 -0.75
CA THR A 164 24.37 21.04 -2.16
C THR A 164 22.90 21.11 -2.56
N GLY A 165 21.99 20.57 -1.74
CA GLY A 165 20.56 20.47 -2.02
C GLY A 165 20.19 19.49 -3.13
N LYS A 166 21.19 18.88 -3.79
CA LYS A 166 21.03 17.93 -4.91
C LYS A 166 20.80 16.52 -4.40
N PHE A 167 20.08 15.72 -5.18
CA PHE A 167 19.95 14.29 -4.90
C PHE A 167 21.14 13.54 -5.50
N GLU A 168 21.66 12.60 -4.72
CA GLU A 168 22.79 11.75 -5.05
C GLU A 168 22.36 10.29 -5.03
N PHE A 169 22.91 9.53 -5.96
CA PHE A 169 22.63 8.11 -6.12
C PHE A 169 23.72 7.28 -5.43
N PHE A 170 23.33 6.46 -4.48
CA PHE A 170 24.22 5.60 -3.70
C PHE A 170 23.84 4.14 -3.88
N ILE A 171 24.87 3.29 -3.89
CA ILE A 171 24.71 1.85 -3.77
C ILE A 171 25.16 1.49 -2.36
N GLN A 172 24.21 1.11 -1.52
CA GLN A 172 24.48 0.57 -0.20
C GLN A 172 24.88 -0.90 -0.34
N LEU A 173 26.13 -1.18 0.04
CA LEU A 173 26.67 -2.54 0.15
C LEU A 173 26.39 -3.09 1.55
N PHE A 174 26.09 -4.38 1.61
CA PHE A 174 25.97 -5.16 2.83
C PHE A 174 27.21 -6.02 3.03
N GLY A 175 27.44 -6.53 4.24
CA GLY A 175 28.60 -7.38 4.52
C GLY A 175 28.66 -8.67 3.67
N HIS A 176 27.53 -9.10 3.13
CA HIS A 176 27.43 -10.25 2.23
C HIS A 176 27.50 -9.90 0.75
N THR A 177 27.56 -8.61 0.35
CA THR A 177 27.63 -8.20 -1.06
C THR A 177 28.95 -8.59 -1.67
N ARG A 178 28.93 -9.28 -2.81
CA ARG A 178 30.15 -9.60 -3.57
C ARG A 178 30.33 -8.67 -4.76
N LYS A 179 31.57 -8.58 -5.26
CA LYS A 179 31.87 -7.80 -6.47
C LYS A 179 31.02 -8.26 -7.66
N GLU A 180 30.82 -9.57 -7.80
CA GLU A 180 30.03 -10.15 -8.88
C GLU A 180 28.56 -9.76 -8.79
N ASP A 181 28.01 -9.54 -7.58
CA ASP A 181 26.62 -9.11 -7.40
C ASP A 181 26.39 -7.72 -8.04
N ILE A 182 27.40 -6.84 -7.98
CA ILE A 182 27.37 -5.51 -8.59
C ILE A 182 27.55 -5.60 -10.11
N ILE A 183 28.59 -6.32 -10.55
CA ILE A 183 28.92 -6.47 -11.99
C ILE A 183 27.74 -7.09 -12.74
N ASN A 184 27.18 -8.17 -12.22
CA ASN A 184 26.06 -8.85 -12.84
C ASN A 184 24.79 -7.98 -12.87
N ARG A 185 24.67 -6.96 -12.02
CA ARG A 185 23.50 -6.08 -12.00
C ARG A 185 23.79 -4.67 -12.49
N TRP A 186 24.91 -4.47 -13.18
CA TRP A 186 25.31 -3.14 -13.62
C TRP A 186 24.27 -2.49 -14.53
N ASP A 187 23.68 -3.23 -15.47
CA ASP A 187 22.63 -2.71 -16.36
C ASP A 187 21.41 -2.21 -15.59
N PHE A 188 21.00 -2.94 -14.54
CA PHE A 188 19.92 -2.52 -13.64
C PHE A 188 20.31 -1.25 -12.87
N ILE A 189 21.51 -1.23 -12.28
CA ILE A 189 22.03 -0.07 -11.52
C ILE A 189 22.08 1.17 -12.42
N ALA A 190 22.61 1.04 -13.64
CA ALA A 190 22.73 2.13 -14.61
C ALA A 190 21.35 2.63 -15.06
N THR A 191 20.39 1.73 -15.27
CA THR A 191 19.00 2.07 -15.61
C THR A 191 18.35 2.85 -14.46
N GLU A 192 18.49 2.38 -13.22
CA GLU A 192 17.98 3.07 -12.04
C GLU A 192 18.64 4.45 -11.86
N GLN A 193 19.95 4.56 -12.09
CA GLN A 193 20.66 5.84 -12.05
C GLN A 193 20.12 6.83 -13.09
N LYS A 194 19.88 6.37 -14.32
CA LYS A 194 19.30 7.19 -15.39
C LYS A 194 17.87 7.63 -15.07
N ASN A 195 17.04 6.73 -14.57
CA ASN A 195 15.66 7.03 -14.17
C ASN A 195 15.63 8.03 -13.00
N SER A 196 16.58 7.88 -12.07
CA SER A 196 16.76 8.79 -10.94
C SER A 196 17.16 10.18 -11.43
N ALA A 197 18.10 10.31 -12.36
CA ALA A 197 18.49 11.60 -12.94
C ALA A 197 17.30 12.34 -13.56
N ASN A 198 16.39 11.62 -14.22
CA ASN A 198 15.15 12.20 -14.79
C ASN A 198 14.16 12.67 -13.70
N LEU A 199 14.07 11.97 -12.58
CA LEU A 199 13.25 12.39 -11.43
C LEU A 199 13.86 13.60 -10.71
N ILE A 200 15.19 13.66 -10.62
CA ILE A 200 15.93 14.76 -10.01
C ILE A 200 15.80 16.04 -10.86
N GLY A 201 15.85 15.92 -12.19
CA GLY A 201 15.59 17.02 -13.12
C GLY A 201 14.17 17.57 -13.04
N LYS A 202 13.16 16.71 -12.91
CA LYS A 202 11.75 17.15 -12.72
C LYS A 202 11.49 17.78 -11.34
N SER A 203 12.25 17.39 -10.33
CA SER A 203 12.15 17.96 -8.97
C SER A 203 12.91 19.29 -8.82
N ALA A 204 13.82 19.59 -9.75
CA ALA A 204 14.59 20.85 -9.79
C ALA A 204 13.80 22.02 -10.40
N GLY A 205 12.61 21.77 -10.98
CA GLY A 205 11.71 22.80 -11.52
C GLY A 205 10.94 23.55 -10.43
N LYS A 206 11.64 24.33 -9.60
CA LYS A 206 11.05 25.28 -8.64
C LYS A 206 10.49 26.55 -9.30
N ASN A 207 9.76 26.43 -10.41
CA ASN A 207 8.88 27.49 -10.91
C ASN A 207 7.39 27.16 -10.72
N LYS A 208 7.05 25.91 -10.36
CA LYS A 208 5.66 25.50 -10.08
C LYS A 208 5.05 26.21 -8.87
N GLU A 209 5.86 26.76 -7.96
CA GLU A 209 5.37 27.48 -6.77
C GLU A 209 4.68 28.81 -7.12
N TRP A 210 5.08 29.47 -8.21
CA TRP A 210 4.50 30.75 -8.64
C TRP A 210 3.26 30.53 -9.52
N GLU A 211 3.28 29.52 -10.39
CA GLU A 211 2.14 29.20 -11.27
C GLU A 211 0.86 28.79 -10.52
N THR A 212 0.98 28.30 -9.29
CA THR A 212 -0.17 27.84 -8.50
C THR A 212 -0.43 28.67 -7.25
N LEU A 213 0.24 29.82 -7.08
CA LEU A 213 0.12 30.64 -5.87
C LEU A 213 -1.31 31.16 -5.70
N ASP A 214 -1.93 31.68 -6.76
CA ASP A 214 -3.30 32.22 -6.72
C ASP A 214 -4.32 31.14 -6.35
N ARG A 215 -4.21 29.96 -6.98
CA ARG A 215 -5.00 28.77 -6.61
C ARG A 215 -4.80 28.40 -5.15
N ASP A 216 -3.55 28.36 -4.68
CA ASP A 216 -3.22 27.92 -3.33
C ASP A 216 -3.68 28.92 -2.25
N ILE A 217 -3.70 30.23 -2.58
CA ILE A 217 -4.30 31.29 -1.76
C ILE A 217 -5.82 31.16 -1.75
N GLU A 218 -6.45 30.90 -2.89
CA GLU A 218 -7.90 30.73 -2.99
C GLU A 218 -8.38 29.50 -2.21
N VAL A 219 -7.74 28.35 -2.40
CA VAL A 219 -7.98 27.13 -1.62
C VAL A 219 -7.84 27.40 -0.12
N TYR A 220 -6.85 28.20 0.28
CA TYR A 220 -6.64 28.58 1.67
C TYR A 220 -7.77 29.48 2.21
N LYS A 221 -8.27 30.44 1.42
CA LYS A 221 -9.39 31.31 1.80
C LYS A 221 -10.68 30.50 2.00
N ILE A 222 -11.04 29.63 1.05
CA ILE A 222 -12.20 28.73 1.13
C ILE A 222 -12.10 27.86 2.39
N TYR A 223 -10.92 27.29 2.65
CA TYR A 223 -10.67 26.51 3.86
C TYR A 223 -10.90 27.34 5.14
N LYS A 224 -10.38 28.58 5.20
CA LYS A 224 -10.48 29.46 6.37
C LYS A 224 -11.92 29.88 6.65
N GLU A 225 -12.69 30.19 5.61
CA GLU A 225 -14.11 30.57 5.70
C GLU A 225 -14.99 29.42 6.21
N ILE A 226 -14.85 28.22 5.64
CA ILE A 226 -15.61 27.05 6.09
C ILE A 226 -15.26 26.69 7.53
N LYS A 227 -13.97 26.84 7.89
CA LYS A 227 -13.50 26.51 9.25
C LYS A 227 -13.91 27.56 10.29
N SER A 228 -13.88 28.86 9.98
CA SER A 228 -14.35 29.91 10.89
C SER A 228 -15.85 29.78 11.15
N ASN A 229 -16.64 29.44 10.14
CA ASN A 229 -18.08 29.19 10.28
C ASN A 229 -18.37 27.93 11.12
N HIS A 230 -17.44 26.98 11.20
CA HIS A 230 -17.57 25.76 12.00
C HIS A 230 -16.98 25.87 13.41
N GLU A 231 -16.05 26.80 13.68
CA GLU A 231 -15.51 27.06 15.03
C GLU A 231 -16.57 27.68 15.95
N ILE A 232 -17.49 28.51 15.42
CA ILE A 232 -18.65 29.03 16.18
C ILE A 232 -19.58 27.90 16.66
N ALA A 233 -19.58 26.73 16.01
CA ALA A 233 -20.39 25.57 16.40
C ALA A 233 -19.66 24.58 17.35
N ARG A 234 -18.37 24.77 17.63
CA ARG A 234 -17.56 23.84 18.45
C ARG A 234 -17.66 24.09 19.95
N GLU A 235 -18.03 25.29 20.40
CA GLU A 235 -18.06 25.63 21.83
C GLU A 235 -19.16 24.93 22.65
N ARG A 236 -20.04 24.12 22.02
CA ARG A 236 -21.17 23.48 22.73
C ARG A 236 -21.15 21.96 22.81
N ASP A 237 -20.12 21.26 22.32
CA ASP A 237 -20.25 19.80 22.13
C ASP A 237 -18.91 19.04 22.22
N ILE A 238 -18.68 18.32 23.33
CA ILE A 238 -17.46 17.52 23.57
C ILE A 238 -17.88 16.03 23.66
N GLY A 239 -17.50 15.23 22.66
CA GLY A 239 -17.75 13.78 22.61
C GLY A 239 -17.48 13.12 21.25
N PHE A 240 -17.80 11.83 21.08
CA PHE A 240 -17.61 11.00 19.87
C PHE A 240 -18.22 11.61 18.58
N GLN A 241 -19.16 12.54 18.75
CA GLN A 241 -19.75 13.36 17.67
C GLN A 241 -18.76 14.35 17.03
N SER A 242 -17.68 14.73 17.73
CA SER A 242 -16.62 15.60 17.21
C SER A 242 -15.87 15.00 16.02
N ILE A 243 -15.74 13.67 15.97
CA ILE A 243 -15.04 12.93 14.89
C ILE A 243 -15.89 12.90 13.62
N PHE A 244 -17.21 12.70 13.75
CA PHE A 244 -18.15 12.74 12.62
C PHE A 244 -18.37 14.16 12.09
N LYS A 245 -18.42 15.18 12.96
CA LYS A 245 -18.42 16.59 12.54
C LYS A 245 -17.11 16.99 11.87
N ALA A 246 -15.95 16.55 12.34
CA ALA A 246 -14.67 16.81 11.66
C ALA A 246 -14.64 16.23 10.24
N ARG A 247 -15.21 15.02 10.05
CA ARG A 247 -15.41 14.42 8.72
C ARG A 247 -16.37 15.22 7.86
N SER A 248 -17.44 15.81 8.42
CA SER A 248 -18.38 16.63 7.63
C SER A 248 -17.79 17.95 7.16
N VAL A 249 -16.90 18.58 7.95
CA VAL A 249 -16.16 19.79 7.54
C VAL A 249 -15.17 19.46 6.42
N ASP A 250 -14.42 18.38 6.56
CA ASP A 250 -13.49 17.90 5.54
C ASP A 250 -14.20 17.53 4.22
N THR A 251 -15.38 16.90 4.30
CA THR A 251 -16.22 16.63 3.14
C THR A 251 -16.72 17.91 2.49
N LYS A 252 -17.21 18.90 3.25
CA LYS A 252 -17.64 20.21 2.71
C LYS A 252 -16.50 20.97 2.02
N ILE A 253 -15.33 21.02 2.66
CA ILE A 253 -14.11 21.61 2.10
C ILE A 253 -13.76 20.89 0.80
N PHE A 254 -13.78 19.55 0.80
CA PHE A 254 -13.50 18.77 -0.40
C PHE A 254 -14.50 19.05 -1.50
N THR A 255 -15.81 19.00 -1.24
CA THR A 255 -16.86 19.22 -2.25
C THR A 255 -16.73 20.59 -2.93
N GLN A 256 -16.63 21.68 -2.16
CA GLN A 256 -16.53 23.02 -2.74
C GLN A 256 -15.23 23.25 -3.52
N ILE A 257 -14.10 22.72 -3.03
CA ILE A 257 -12.83 22.85 -3.73
C ILE A 257 -12.79 21.92 -4.95
N HIS A 258 -13.43 20.76 -4.90
CA HIS A 258 -13.47 19.79 -5.99
C HIS A 258 -14.31 20.27 -7.17
N GLU A 259 -15.41 21.00 -6.92
CA GLU A 259 -16.20 21.66 -7.98
C GLU A 259 -15.34 22.60 -8.84
N LYS A 260 -14.45 23.38 -8.20
CA LYS A 260 -13.58 24.33 -8.89
C LYS A 260 -12.25 23.72 -9.35
N TYR A 261 -11.74 22.74 -8.63
CA TYR A 261 -10.45 22.09 -8.86
C TYR A 261 -10.57 20.55 -8.77
N PRO A 262 -11.15 19.89 -9.80
CA PRO A 262 -11.50 18.46 -9.75
C PRO A 262 -10.30 17.52 -9.57
N LYS A 263 -9.08 17.99 -9.88
CA LYS A 263 -7.85 17.20 -9.73
C LYS A 263 -7.26 17.25 -8.32
N LEU A 264 -7.80 18.08 -7.42
CA LEU A 264 -7.31 18.18 -6.05
C LEU A 264 -7.99 17.14 -5.17
N THR A 265 -7.17 16.26 -4.58
CA THR A 265 -7.60 15.33 -3.53
C THR A 265 -7.61 16.03 -2.17
N ILE A 266 -8.34 15.48 -1.19
CA ILE A 266 -8.36 16.05 0.16
C ILE A 266 -6.96 16.14 0.80
N THR A 267 -6.09 15.17 0.53
CA THR A 267 -4.69 15.19 0.97
C THR A 267 -3.90 16.33 0.30
N ALA A 268 -4.13 16.57 -1.00
CA ALA A 268 -3.53 17.68 -1.71
C ALA A 268 -4.02 19.03 -1.16
N ILE A 269 -5.31 19.17 -0.87
CA ILE A 269 -5.90 20.37 -0.26
C ILE A 269 -5.26 20.65 1.10
N ARG A 270 -5.15 19.65 1.98
CA ARG A 270 -4.49 19.80 3.29
C ARG A 270 -3.02 20.20 3.16
N SER A 271 -2.32 19.65 2.18
CA SER A 271 -0.93 20.02 1.88
C SER A 271 -0.83 21.48 1.40
N ILE A 272 -1.74 21.91 0.51
CA ILE A 272 -1.84 23.31 0.05
C ILE A 272 -2.07 24.23 1.24
N VAL A 273 -3.10 23.97 2.06
CA VAL A 273 -3.43 24.77 3.24
C VAL A 273 -2.24 24.91 4.19
N ARG A 274 -1.55 23.80 4.52
CA ARG A 274 -0.37 23.83 5.39
C ARG A 274 0.76 24.67 4.81
N ARG A 275 1.01 24.57 3.50
CA ARG A 275 2.06 25.34 2.83
C ARG A 275 1.69 26.83 2.76
N THR A 276 0.46 27.16 2.36
CA THR A 276 -0.02 28.54 2.27
C THR A 276 -0.04 29.22 3.64
N LYS A 277 -0.49 28.53 4.69
CA LYS A 277 -0.47 29.04 6.07
C LYS A 277 0.95 29.42 6.53
N LYS A 278 1.95 28.58 6.21
CA LYS A 278 3.37 28.88 6.48
C LYS A 278 3.89 30.06 5.65
N ARG A 279 3.48 30.18 4.38
CA ARG A 279 3.87 31.31 3.48
C ARG A 279 3.34 32.65 3.98
N LEU A 280 2.13 32.65 4.55
CA LEU A 280 1.48 33.85 5.10
C LEU A 280 1.93 34.19 6.53
N GLY A 281 2.85 33.40 7.12
CA GLY A 281 3.35 33.64 8.48
C GLY A 281 2.33 33.34 9.60
N GLU A 282 1.26 32.61 9.30
CA GLU A 282 0.21 32.27 10.27
C GLU A 282 0.54 30.98 11.09
N LEU A 283 1.75 30.43 10.95
CA LEU A 283 2.21 29.13 11.47
C LEU A 283 3.59 29.23 12.13
#